data_AF-A0A7J4IZN0-F1
#
_entry.id   AF-A0A7J4IZN0-F1
#
_cell.length_a   1.000
_cell.length_b   1.000
_cell.length_c   1.000
_cell.angle_alpha   90.00
_cell.angle_beta   90.00
_cell.angle_gamma   90.00
#
_symmetry.space_group_name_H-M   'P 1'
#
loop_
_entity.id
_entity.type
_entity.pdbx_description
1 polymer ?
#
loop_
_entity_poly.entity_id
_entity_poly.type
_entity_poly.pdbx_seq_one_letter_code
_entity_poly.pdbx_strand_id
1 'polypeptide(L)'
;MVDSAFEEQVIDEITAGLSVVACVADWKPTVPIAYASTPITTGRRMYNLFEQRGITSRDQLPSGSFEQDVMRPNIASGDSFGKQLRATEHYKLVICPATFFAKDWGQEHYMALWERVIATFATAVHFNDGWEYSTGCVEELVIALGSGKEIYEGITKTPLEQRVGVQRIEAALEHIGQIGADITKLYGLYRRLTIDTFVKERVAVQV
;
A
#
# COMPACT_ATOMS: atom_id res chain seq x y z
N MET A 1 -12.65 -8.28 -19.36
CA MET A 1 -12.77 -9.37 -18.38
C MET A 1 -11.46 -10.13 -18.45
N VAL A 2 -10.62 -10.00 -17.43
CA VAL A 2 -9.45 -10.87 -17.27
C VAL A 2 -10.00 -12.24 -16.87
N ASP A 3 -9.39 -13.29 -17.41
CA ASP A 3 -9.82 -14.67 -17.22
C ASP A 3 -9.56 -15.10 -15.76
N SER A 4 -10.61 -15.49 -15.03
CA SER A 4 -10.49 -15.87 -13.61
C SER A 4 -9.56 -17.06 -13.40
N ALA A 5 -9.40 -17.91 -14.42
CA ALA A 5 -8.48 -19.05 -14.37
C ALA A 5 -7.00 -18.58 -14.38
N PHE A 6 -6.71 -17.45 -15.02
CA PHE A 6 -5.37 -16.87 -15.03
C PHE A 6 -5.01 -16.24 -13.69
N GLU A 7 -5.96 -15.54 -13.06
CA GLU A 7 -5.78 -14.98 -11.70
C GLU A 7 -5.52 -16.09 -10.67
N GLU A 8 -6.27 -17.20 -10.76
CA GLU A 8 -6.10 -18.38 -9.88
C GLU A 8 -4.71 -19.01 -10.07
N GLN A 9 -4.25 -19.16 -11.31
CA GLN A 9 -2.90 -19.66 -11.60
C GLN A 9 -1.78 -18.77 -11.04
N VAL A 10 -1.89 -17.44 -11.18
CA VAL A 10 -0.88 -16.51 -10.62
C VAL A 10 -0.86 -16.60 -9.10
N ILE A 11 -2.02 -16.70 -8.46
CA ILE A 11 -2.13 -16.90 -7.01
C ILE A 11 -1.50 -18.23 -6.59
N ASP A 12 -1.71 -19.30 -7.35
CA ASP A 12 -1.11 -20.62 -7.10
C ASP A 12 0.41 -20.59 -7.26
N GLU A 13 0.96 -19.92 -8.28
CA GLU A 13 2.40 -19.77 -8.50
C GLU A 13 3.07 -18.93 -7.41
N ILE A 14 2.44 -17.82 -7.00
CA ILE A 14 2.88 -17.00 -5.86
C ILE A 14 2.82 -17.83 -4.58
N THR A 15 1.72 -18.53 -4.35
CA THR A 15 1.55 -19.38 -3.17
C THR A 15 2.57 -20.50 -3.17
N ALA A 16 2.87 -21.10 -4.31
CA ALA A 16 3.92 -22.11 -4.46
C ALA A 16 5.31 -21.51 -4.16
N GLY A 17 5.67 -20.36 -4.73
CA GLY A 17 6.94 -19.69 -4.46
C GLY A 17 7.09 -19.28 -2.98
N LEU A 18 6.04 -18.73 -2.38
CA LEU A 18 6.00 -18.41 -0.96
C LEU A 18 5.98 -19.67 -0.08
N SER A 19 5.36 -20.75 -0.56
CA SER A 19 5.39 -22.04 0.10
C SER A 19 6.78 -22.67 0.04
N VAL A 20 7.61 -22.43 -0.98
CA VAL A 20 9.03 -22.86 -0.96
C VAL A 20 9.77 -22.19 0.20
N VAL A 21 9.48 -20.91 0.47
CA VAL A 21 9.99 -20.19 1.64
C VAL A 21 9.39 -20.76 2.94
N ALA A 22 8.11 -21.13 2.95
CA ALA A 22 7.41 -21.68 4.12
C ALA A 22 7.62 -23.20 4.35
N CYS A 23 8.07 -23.95 3.34
CA CYS A 23 8.39 -25.39 3.35
C CYS A 23 9.68 -25.66 4.12
N VAL A 24 10.42 -24.60 4.49
CA VAL A 24 11.17 -24.58 5.73
C VAL A 24 10.14 -24.56 6.87
N ALA A 25 9.53 -25.72 7.11
CA ALA A 25 8.43 -25.90 8.04
C ALA A 25 8.78 -25.28 9.40
N ASP A 26 7.88 -24.45 9.93
CA ASP A 26 8.05 -23.56 11.09
C ASP A 26 8.83 -22.25 10.88
N TRP A 27 8.94 -21.73 9.64
CA TRP A 27 9.42 -20.36 9.47
C TRP A 27 8.41 -19.32 10.00
N LYS A 28 8.49 -19.06 11.29
CA LYS A 28 8.08 -17.79 11.89
C LYS A 28 9.30 -16.87 11.83
N PRO A 29 9.15 -15.61 11.38
CA PRO A 29 10.21 -14.65 11.55
C PRO A 29 10.59 -14.59 13.03
N THR A 30 11.80 -15.05 13.37
CA THR A 30 12.37 -14.87 14.71
C THR A 30 12.84 -13.43 14.93
N VAL A 31 12.78 -12.62 13.87
CA VAL A 31 13.11 -11.20 13.83
C VAL A 31 11.93 -10.41 13.24
N PRO A 32 11.65 -9.19 13.73
CA PRO A 32 10.65 -8.32 13.12
C PRO A 32 10.96 -8.03 11.64
N ILE A 33 9.92 -8.08 10.80
CA ILE A 33 9.98 -7.78 9.37
C ILE A 33 9.07 -6.59 9.07
N ALA A 34 9.65 -5.49 8.59
CA ALA A 34 8.88 -4.34 8.12
C ALA A 34 8.52 -4.50 6.63
N TYR A 35 7.28 -4.17 6.29
CA TYR A 35 6.86 -3.90 4.93
C TYR A 35 6.83 -2.39 4.69
N ALA A 36 7.56 -1.90 3.69
CA ALA A 36 7.69 -0.48 3.37
C ALA A 36 6.69 -0.06 2.29
N SER A 37 5.46 0.28 2.68
CA SER A 37 4.42 0.76 1.77
C SER A 37 4.75 2.16 1.27
N THR A 38 4.66 2.38 -0.04
CA THR A 38 4.97 3.67 -0.65
C THR A 38 4.13 3.90 -1.91
N PRO A 39 3.70 5.14 -2.18
CA PRO A 39 3.09 5.50 -3.45
C PRO A 39 4.00 5.11 -4.62
N ILE A 40 3.44 4.54 -5.70
CA ILE A 40 4.16 4.25 -6.96
C ILE A 40 3.49 4.95 -8.14
N THR A 41 2.29 4.51 -8.52
CA THR A 41 1.53 5.05 -9.67
C THR A 41 0.46 6.05 -9.24
N THR A 42 -0.10 5.92 -8.04
CA THR A 42 -1.02 6.90 -7.45
C THR A 42 -0.40 7.45 -6.17
N GLY A 43 -0.74 8.68 -5.81
CA GLY A 43 -0.23 9.34 -4.61
C GLY A 43 -0.13 10.85 -4.76
N ARG A 44 0.36 11.52 -3.71
CA ARG A 44 0.42 12.99 -3.62
C ARG A 44 1.13 13.63 -4.82
N ARG A 45 2.24 13.04 -5.29
CA ARG A 45 2.97 13.54 -6.48
C ARG A 45 2.10 13.59 -7.75
N MET A 46 1.24 12.59 -7.96
CA MET A 46 0.34 12.56 -9.12
C MET A 46 -0.68 13.70 -9.06
N TYR A 47 -1.33 13.88 -7.91
CA TYR A 47 -2.36 14.91 -7.77
C TYR A 47 -1.78 16.33 -7.77
N ASN A 48 -0.60 16.53 -7.19
CA ASN A 48 0.12 17.80 -7.31
C ASN A 48 0.45 18.12 -8.77
N LEU A 49 0.86 17.12 -9.57
CA LEU A 49 1.11 17.30 -11.00
C LEU A 49 -0.18 17.67 -11.76
N PHE A 50 -1.31 17.07 -11.39
CA PHE A 50 -2.62 17.38 -11.98
C PHE A 50 -3.02 18.82 -11.69
N GLU A 51 -2.94 19.22 -10.42
CA GLU A 51 -3.22 20.59 -9.99
C GLU A 51 -2.33 21.62 -10.71
N GLN A 52 -1.01 21.37 -10.73
CA GLN A 52 -0.04 22.26 -11.39
C GLN A 52 -0.29 22.46 -12.88
N ARG A 53 -0.86 21.46 -13.56
CA ARG A 53 -1.13 21.50 -15.00
C ARG A 53 -2.59 21.82 -15.33
N GLY A 54 -3.45 21.98 -14.32
CA GLY A 54 -4.89 22.20 -14.53
C GLY A 54 -5.56 21.05 -15.26
N ILE A 55 -5.14 19.81 -14.99
CA ILE A 55 -5.69 18.57 -15.57
C ILE A 55 -6.28 17.70 -14.46
N THR A 56 -7.08 16.71 -14.82
CA THR A 56 -7.79 15.83 -13.87
C THR A 56 -7.50 14.35 -14.08
N SER A 57 -6.88 13.98 -15.20
CA SER A 57 -6.54 12.59 -15.50
C SER A 57 -5.15 12.43 -16.13
N ARG A 58 -4.61 11.22 -15.99
CA ARG A 58 -3.32 10.83 -16.58
C ARG A 58 -3.34 10.90 -18.10
N ASP A 59 -4.47 10.69 -18.75
CA ASP A 59 -4.58 10.67 -20.22
C ASP A 59 -4.34 12.04 -20.86
N GLN A 60 -4.40 13.11 -20.06
CA GLN A 60 -4.11 14.47 -20.48
C GLN A 60 -2.61 14.79 -20.41
N LEU A 61 -1.78 13.88 -19.89
CA LEU A 61 -0.33 14.08 -19.78
C LEU A 61 0.38 13.72 -21.09
N PRO A 62 1.43 14.48 -21.47
CA PRO A 62 2.34 14.08 -22.54
C PRO A 62 2.95 12.70 -22.28
N SER A 63 3.20 11.94 -23.34
CA SER A 63 3.85 10.62 -23.24
C SER A 63 5.16 10.70 -22.46
N GLY A 64 5.37 9.74 -21.55
CA GLY A 64 6.57 9.67 -20.70
C GLY A 64 6.60 10.62 -19.50
N SER A 65 5.80 11.69 -19.47
CA SER A 65 5.82 12.64 -18.35
C SER A 65 5.38 12.00 -17.03
N PHE A 66 4.37 11.13 -17.05
CA PHE A 66 3.93 10.40 -15.85
C PHE A 66 5.03 9.53 -15.24
N GLU A 67 5.77 8.82 -16.09
CA GLU A 67 6.89 7.98 -15.64
C GLU A 67 7.99 8.83 -14.99
N GLN A 68 8.32 9.97 -15.60
CA GLN A 68 9.40 10.86 -15.16
C GLN A 68 9.04 11.67 -13.92
N ASP A 69 7.82 12.22 -13.88
CA ASP A 69 7.39 13.20 -12.89
C ASP A 69 6.73 12.52 -11.67
N VAL A 70 6.18 11.32 -11.83
CA VAL A 70 5.46 10.59 -10.77
C VAL A 70 6.16 9.30 -10.39
N MET A 71 6.25 8.33 -11.32
CA MET A 71 6.65 6.96 -10.96
C MET A 71 8.11 6.88 -10.52
N ARG A 72 9.06 7.44 -11.27
CA ARG A 72 10.49 7.39 -10.92
C ARG A 72 10.79 8.07 -9.58
N PRO A 73 10.30 9.30 -9.29
CA PRO A 73 10.48 9.93 -7.98
C PRO A 73 9.84 9.11 -6.84
N ASN A 74 8.67 8.52 -7.09
CA ASN A 74 7.99 7.65 -6.14
C ASN A 74 8.80 6.38 -5.82
N ILE A 75 9.31 5.69 -6.85
CA ILE A 75 10.16 4.51 -6.69
C ILE A 75 11.44 4.86 -5.93
N ALA A 76 12.11 5.96 -6.30
CA ALA A 76 13.32 6.42 -5.60
C ALA A 76 13.04 6.76 -4.14
N SER A 77 11.89 7.40 -3.86
CA SER A 77 11.43 7.68 -2.51
C SER A 77 11.15 6.40 -1.72
N GLY A 78 10.55 5.39 -2.35
CA GLY A 78 10.30 4.08 -1.77
C GLY A 78 11.56 3.30 -1.45
N ASP A 79 12.53 3.27 -2.36
CA ASP A 79 13.85 2.66 -2.14
C ASP A 79 14.59 3.33 -0.98
N SER A 80 14.60 4.67 -0.94
CA SER A 80 15.17 5.44 0.17
C SER A 80 14.48 5.11 1.49
N PHE A 81 13.15 5.03 1.50
CA PHE A 81 12.38 4.70 2.69
C PHE A 81 12.69 3.29 3.20
N GLY A 82 12.75 2.30 2.30
CA GLY A 82 13.17 0.94 2.65
C GLY A 82 14.58 0.89 3.25
N LYS A 83 15.52 1.68 2.72
CA LYS A 83 16.88 1.80 3.28
C LYS A 83 16.88 2.42 4.67
N GLN A 84 16.07 3.45 4.91
CA GLN A 84 15.93 4.07 6.23
C GLN A 84 15.39 3.08 7.26
N LEU A 85 14.36 2.30 6.91
CA LEU A 85 13.83 1.25 7.78
C LEU A 85 14.88 0.18 8.11
N ARG A 86 15.69 -0.24 7.13
CA ARG A 86 16.80 -1.20 7.35
C ARG A 86 17.89 -0.64 8.25
N ALA A 87 18.09 0.67 8.25
CA ALA A 87 19.07 1.34 9.10
C ALA A 87 18.61 1.47 10.55
N THR A 88 17.32 1.23 10.85
CA THR A 88 16.85 1.14 12.22
C THR A 88 17.36 -0.14 12.89
N GLU A 89 17.56 -0.11 14.21
CA GLU A 89 18.00 -1.30 14.94
C GLU A 89 16.89 -2.36 15.08
N HIS A 90 15.63 -1.98 14.86
CA HIS A 90 14.44 -2.77 15.17
C HIS A 90 14.12 -3.81 14.09
N TYR A 91 14.31 -3.48 12.80
CA TYR A 91 14.01 -4.40 11.70
C TYR A 91 15.30 -4.96 11.10
N LYS A 92 15.43 -6.29 11.10
CA LYS A 92 16.54 -6.98 10.43
C LYS A 92 16.24 -7.27 8.96
N LEU A 93 14.96 -7.33 8.61
CA LEU A 93 14.48 -7.57 7.25
C LEU A 93 13.44 -6.50 6.91
N VAL A 94 13.57 -5.95 5.70
CA VAL A 94 12.62 -4.97 5.16
C VAL A 94 12.24 -5.36 3.74
N ILE A 95 10.95 -5.59 3.55
CA ILE A 95 10.31 -5.84 2.26
C ILE A 95 10.02 -4.47 1.64
N CYS A 96 10.60 -4.22 0.46
CA CYS A 96 10.46 -2.95 -0.26
C CYS A 96 9.81 -3.21 -1.63
N PRO A 97 8.48 -3.08 -1.74
CA PRO A 97 7.73 -3.31 -2.98
C PRO A 97 8.18 -2.42 -4.13
N ALA A 98 8.60 -1.18 -3.83
CA ALA A 98 9.03 -0.21 -4.84
C ALA A 98 10.16 -0.69 -5.75
N THR A 99 10.98 -1.62 -5.26
CA THR A 99 12.11 -2.18 -6.00
C THR A 99 11.77 -3.45 -6.77
N PHE A 100 10.55 -3.97 -6.62
CA PHE A 100 10.08 -5.16 -7.31
C PHE A 100 9.40 -4.77 -8.63
N PHE A 101 9.81 -5.43 -9.71
CA PHE A 101 9.21 -5.28 -11.02
C PHE A 101 9.00 -6.67 -11.62
N ALA A 102 7.77 -6.92 -12.05
CA ALA A 102 7.39 -8.09 -12.83
C ALA A 102 6.86 -7.62 -14.18
N LYS A 103 7.48 -8.15 -15.24
CA LYS A 103 7.07 -7.85 -16.61
C LYS A 103 5.65 -8.39 -16.84
N ASP A 104 4.84 -7.63 -17.57
CA ASP A 104 3.48 -8.01 -17.99
C ASP A 104 2.46 -8.15 -16.84
N TRP A 105 2.82 -7.77 -15.60
CA TRP A 105 1.89 -7.75 -14.48
C TRP A 105 1.01 -6.50 -14.47
N GLY A 106 -0.31 -6.72 -14.44
CA GLY A 106 -1.31 -5.73 -14.05
C GLY A 106 -1.36 -5.47 -12.53
N GLN A 107 -2.13 -4.46 -12.10
CA GLN A 107 -2.21 -4.04 -10.70
C GLN A 107 -2.76 -5.15 -9.79
N GLU A 108 -3.71 -5.94 -10.28
CA GLU A 108 -4.31 -7.08 -9.60
C GLU A 108 -3.28 -8.13 -9.18
N HIS A 109 -2.29 -8.43 -10.05
CA HIS A 109 -1.22 -9.38 -9.74
C HIS A 109 -0.30 -8.86 -8.63
N TYR A 110 0.05 -7.57 -8.69
CA TYR A 110 0.84 -6.93 -7.64
C TYR A 110 0.09 -6.95 -6.30
N MET A 111 -1.20 -6.59 -6.30
CA MET A 111 -1.99 -6.59 -5.06
C MET A 111 -2.18 -7.99 -4.48
N ALA A 112 -2.42 -9.01 -5.31
CA ALA A 112 -2.50 -10.40 -4.85
C ALA A 112 -1.19 -10.87 -4.19
N LEU A 113 -0.04 -10.54 -4.80
CA LEU A 113 1.26 -10.82 -4.20
C LEU A 113 1.42 -10.12 -2.86
N TRP A 114 1.15 -8.81 -2.81
CA TRP A 114 1.38 -8.01 -1.60
C TRP A 114 0.44 -8.35 -0.47
N GLU A 115 -0.81 -8.70 -0.77
CA GLU A 115 -1.73 -9.26 0.22
C GLU A 115 -1.13 -10.48 0.90
N ARG A 116 -0.67 -11.46 0.12
CA ARG A 116 -0.09 -12.68 0.66
C ARG A 116 1.21 -12.41 1.42
N VAL A 117 2.05 -11.52 0.92
CA VAL A 117 3.33 -11.15 1.54
C VAL A 117 3.12 -10.44 2.88
N ILE A 118 2.22 -9.46 2.94
CA ILE A 118 1.90 -8.74 4.18
C ILE A 118 1.30 -9.70 5.20
N ALA A 119 0.27 -10.45 4.80
CA ALA A 119 -0.43 -11.37 5.71
C ALA A 119 0.53 -12.43 6.28
N THR A 120 1.42 -12.97 5.46
CA THR A 120 2.28 -14.10 5.84
C THR A 120 3.55 -13.66 6.57
N PHE A 121 4.24 -12.63 6.09
CA PHE A 121 5.63 -12.35 6.51
C PHE A 121 5.81 -11.07 7.30
N ALA A 122 5.05 -10.03 7.00
CA ALA A 122 5.22 -8.76 7.70
C ALA A 122 4.81 -8.91 9.17
N THR A 123 5.62 -8.34 10.07
CA THR A 123 5.22 -8.11 11.46
C THR A 123 4.63 -6.72 11.63
N ALA A 124 5.11 -5.77 10.82
CA ALA A 124 4.64 -4.39 10.78
C ALA A 124 4.60 -3.85 9.35
N VAL A 125 3.68 -2.92 9.09
CA VAL A 125 3.59 -2.16 7.84
C VAL A 125 3.88 -0.70 8.13
N HIS A 126 4.88 -0.16 7.44
CA HIS A 126 5.30 1.23 7.54
C HIS A 126 4.86 1.97 6.28
N PHE A 127 4.12 3.05 6.45
CA PHE A 127 3.63 3.87 5.36
C PHE A 127 4.52 5.10 5.16
N ASN A 128 5.01 5.25 3.93
CA ASN A 128 5.82 6.39 3.52
C ASN A 128 4.97 7.67 3.38
N ASP A 129 5.63 8.82 3.25
CA ASP A 129 4.95 10.11 3.07
C ASP A 129 3.97 10.11 1.88
N GLY A 130 2.79 10.70 2.10
CA GLY A 130 1.73 10.81 1.10
C GLY A 130 1.01 9.49 0.77
N TRP A 131 1.12 8.48 1.62
CA TRP A 131 0.45 7.19 1.47
C TRP A 131 -1.07 7.31 1.38
N GLU A 132 -1.66 8.29 2.06
CA GLU A 132 -3.11 8.53 2.15
C GLU A 132 -3.73 8.93 0.80
N TYR A 133 -2.90 9.37 -0.15
CA TYR A 133 -3.29 9.67 -1.53
C TYR A 133 -3.17 8.46 -2.46
N SER A 134 -2.47 7.41 -2.04
CA SER A 134 -2.17 6.27 -2.90
C SER A 134 -3.20 5.16 -2.69
N THR A 135 -3.88 4.79 -3.77
CA THR A 135 -4.81 3.67 -3.75
C THR A 135 -4.12 2.38 -3.32
N GLY A 136 -2.89 2.13 -3.79
CA GLY A 136 -2.13 0.93 -3.42
C GLY A 136 -1.80 0.91 -1.92
N CYS A 137 -1.30 2.02 -1.37
CA CYS A 137 -1.02 2.10 0.05
C CYS A 137 -2.28 1.95 0.91
N VAL A 138 -3.39 2.58 0.53
CA VAL A 138 -4.63 2.45 1.30
C VAL A 138 -5.19 1.02 1.22
N GLU A 139 -5.00 0.32 0.11
CA GLU A 139 -5.33 -1.10 -0.02
C GLU A 139 -4.44 -1.98 0.88
N GLU A 140 -3.14 -1.70 0.93
CA GLU A 140 -2.19 -2.33 1.86
C GLU A 140 -2.52 -2.04 3.33
N LEU A 141 -3.07 -0.86 3.65
CA LEU A 141 -3.56 -0.54 5.00
C LEU A 141 -4.74 -1.43 5.40
N VAL A 142 -5.70 -1.62 4.48
CA VAL A 142 -6.84 -2.54 4.70
C VAL A 142 -6.34 -3.95 4.97
N ILE A 143 -5.37 -4.43 4.18
CA ILE A 143 -4.75 -5.75 4.33
C ILE A 143 -4.05 -5.86 5.69
N ALA A 144 -3.26 -4.85 6.07
CA ALA A 144 -2.51 -4.82 7.32
C ALA A 144 -3.44 -4.89 8.54
N LEU A 145 -4.51 -4.07 8.56
CA LEU A 145 -5.53 -4.08 9.60
C LEU A 145 -6.27 -5.42 9.67
N GLY A 146 -6.68 -5.96 8.51
CA GLY A 146 -7.36 -7.26 8.42
C GLY A 146 -6.49 -8.43 8.87
N SER A 147 -5.17 -8.31 8.73
CA SER A 147 -4.20 -9.32 9.13
C SER A 147 -3.60 -9.10 10.53
N GLY A 148 -4.12 -8.13 11.30
CA GLY A 148 -3.66 -7.83 12.65
C GLY A 148 -2.20 -7.38 12.74
N LYS A 149 -1.69 -6.70 11.71
CA LYS A 149 -0.31 -6.19 11.68
C LYS A 149 -0.21 -4.87 12.43
N GLU A 150 0.96 -4.61 13.01
CA GLU A 150 1.26 -3.28 13.51
C GLU A 150 1.41 -2.32 12.33
N ILE A 151 0.96 -1.08 12.51
CA ILE A 151 0.93 -0.08 11.45
C ILE A 151 1.62 1.17 11.95
N TYR A 152 2.50 1.74 11.14
CA TYR A 152 3.29 2.91 11.47
C TYR A 152 3.34 3.89 10.31
N GLU A 153 3.58 5.15 10.64
CA GLU A 153 3.93 6.17 9.66
C GLU A 153 5.43 6.49 9.72
N GLY A 154 6.06 6.55 8.55
CA GLY A 154 7.50 6.78 8.43
C GLY A 154 8.32 5.75 9.20
N ILE A 155 9.41 6.20 9.83
CA ILE A 155 10.30 5.39 10.66
C ILE A 155 9.96 5.48 12.16
N THR A 156 8.76 5.96 12.49
CA THR A 156 8.36 6.15 13.89
C THR A 156 8.15 4.82 14.60
N LYS A 157 8.19 4.86 15.94
CA LYS A 157 7.85 3.71 16.80
C LYS A 157 6.44 3.81 17.40
N THR A 158 5.70 4.86 17.05
CA THR A 158 4.35 5.09 17.56
C THR A 158 3.38 4.52 16.53
N PRO A 159 2.56 3.52 16.90
CA PRO A 159 1.59 2.97 15.98
C PRO A 159 0.63 4.05 15.46
N LEU A 160 0.32 3.98 14.17
CA LEU A 160 -0.71 4.81 13.56
C LEU A 160 -2.07 4.27 13.99
N GLU A 161 -2.81 5.08 14.74
CA GLU A 161 -4.19 4.76 15.09
C GLU A 161 -5.07 4.71 13.83
N GLN A 162 -5.92 3.68 13.74
CA GLN A 162 -6.81 3.49 12.60
C GLN A 162 -7.67 4.73 12.31
N ARG A 163 -8.18 5.39 13.36
CA ARG A 163 -8.96 6.62 13.24
C ARG A 163 -8.16 7.75 12.59
N VAL A 164 -6.89 7.92 12.97
CA VAL A 164 -6.01 8.94 12.39
C VAL A 164 -5.74 8.62 10.91
N GLY A 165 -5.52 7.35 10.58
CA GLY A 165 -5.38 6.91 9.19
C GLY A 165 -6.62 7.25 8.35
N VAL A 166 -7.82 6.96 8.86
CA VAL A 166 -9.10 7.29 8.21
C VAL A 166 -9.25 8.80 7.97
N GLN A 167 -8.93 9.63 8.97
CA GLN A 167 -9.01 11.09 8.85
C GLN A 167 -8.07 11.66 7.78
N ARG A 168 -6.88 11.07 7.63
CA ARG A 168 -5.92 11.49 6.59
C ARG A 168 -6.40 11.11 5.19
N ILE A 169 -6.99 9.92 5.03
CA ILE A 169 -7.58 9.50 3.76
C ILE A 169 -8.77 10.40 3.40
N GLU A 170 -9.60 10.79 4.39
CA GLU A 170 -10.69 11.74 4.19
C GLU A 170 -10.17 13.10 3.68
N ALA A 171 -9.15 13.67 4.33
CA ALA A 171 -8.53 14.90 3.87
C ALA A 171 -7.90 14.78 2.46
N ALA A 172 -7.32 13.62 2.14
CA ALA A 172 -6.80 13.35 0.81
C ALA A 172 -7.93 13.30 -0.24
N LEU A 173 -9.06 12.66 0.06
CA LEU A 173 -10.23 12.60 -0.80
C LEU A 173 -10.82 13.99 -1.07
N GLU A 174 -10.93 14.83 -0.04
CA GLU A 174 -11.37 16.23 -0.19
C GLU A 174 -10.46 17.00 -1.13
N HIS A 175 -9.14 16.90 -0.94
CA HIS A 175 -8.16 17.56 -1.80
C HIS A 175 -8.25 17.07 -3.25
N ILE A 176 -8.29 15.76 -3.48
CA ILE A 176 -8.40 15.17 -4.83
C ILE A 176 -9.72 15.61 -5.49
N GLY A 177 -10.81 15.68 -4.72
CA GLY A 177 -12.10 16.17 -5.18
C GLY A 177 -12.07 17.63 -5.63
N GLN A 178 -11.31 18.50 -4.95
CA GLN A 178 -11.12 19.90 -5.36
C GLN A 178 -10.37 20.04 -6.68
N ILE A 179 -9.44 19.13 -6.97
CA ILE A 179 -8.74 19.05 -8.26
C ILE A 179 -9.71 18.58 -9.37
N GLY A 180 -10.78 17.86 -9.02
CA GLY A 180 -11.71 17.26 -9.96
C GLY A 180 -11.23 15.93 -10.55
N ALA A 181 -10.22 15.31 -9.93
CA ALA A 181 -9.72 13.99 -10.32
C ALA A 181 -10.62 12.86 -9.78
N ASP A 182 -10.54 11.68 -10.41
CA ASP A 182 -11.35 10.53 -10.01
C ASP A 182 -10.93 9.99 -8.63
N ILE A 183 -11.87 9.98 -7.70
CA ILE A 183 -11.70 9.46 -6.33
C ILE A 183 -12.31 8.07 -6.13
N THR A 184 -12.98 7.50 -7.14
CA THR A 184 -13.89 6.35 -6.97
C THR A 184 -13.23 5.16 -6.26
N LYS A 185 -12.02 4.76 -6.70
CA LYS A 185 -11.32 3.61 -6.12
C LYS A 185 -10.84 3.89 -4.69
N LEU A 186 -10.26 5.06 -4.45
CA LEU A 186 -9.78 5.45 -3.12
C LEU A 186 -10.94 5.60 -2.13
N TYR A 187 -12.07 6.18 -2.57
CA TYR A 187 -13.29 6.31 -1.79
C TYR A 187 -13.87 4.94 -1.42
N GLY A 188 -13.85 3.97 -2.35
CA GLY A 188 -14.25 2.59 -2.07
C GLY A 188 -13.46 1.97 -0.92
N LEU A 189 -12.14 2.16 -0.89
CA LEU A 189 -11.27 1.68 0.20
C LEU A 189 -11.53 2.42 1.52
N TYR A 190 -11.69 3.75 1.46
CA TYR A 190 -12.08 4.57 2.62
C TYR A 190 -13.38 4.07 3.27
N ARG A 191 -14.41 3.76 2.47
CA ARG A 191 -15.67 3.23 3.01
C ARG A 191 -15.48 1.87 3.69
N ARG A 192 -14.61 1.02 3.17
CA ARG A 192 -14.32 -0.29 3.78
C ARG A 192 -13.71 -0.09 5.18
N LEU A 193 -12.74 0.81 5.30
CA LEU A 193 -12.10 1.15 6.59
C LEU A 193 -13.09 1.75 7.61
N THR A 194 -13.99 2.63 7.18
CA THR A 194 -14.96 3.29 8.08
C THR A 194 -16.03 2.33 8.59
N ILE A 195 -16.55 1.43 7.75
CA ILE A 195 -17.50 0.40 8.18
C ILE A 195 -16.85 -0.53 9.22
N ASP A 196 -15.63 -1.00 8.96
CA ASP A 196 -14.91 -1.87 9.89
C ASP A 196 -14.64 -1.19 11.23
N THR A 197 -14.32 0.11 11.21
CA THR A 197 -14.14 0.91 12.44
C THR A 197 -15.44 0.96 13.25
N PHE A 198 -16.55 1.28 12.61
CA PHE A 198 -17.85 1.43 13.25
C PHE A 198 -18.37 0.12 13.86
N VAL A 199 -18.15 -1.02 13.19
CA VAL A 199 -18.54 -2.33 13.71
C VAL A 199 -17.74 -2.70 14.96
N LYS A 200 -16.41 -2.48 14.94
CA LYS A 200 -15.55 -2.78 16.10
C LYS A 200 -15.88 -1.94 17.33
N GLU A 201 -16.17 -0.65 17.15
CA GLU A 201 -16.54 0.26 18.24
C GLU A 201 -17.88 -0.15 18.89
N ARG A 202 -18.86 -0.61 18.12
CA ARG A 202 -20.15 -1.07 18.67
C ARG A 202 -20.04 -2.36 19.48
N VAL A 203 -19.17 -3.29 19.07
CA VAL A 203 -18.94 -4.54 19.81
C VAL A 203 -18.19 -4.25 21.11
N ALA A 204 -17.24 -3.32 21.13
CA ALA A 204 -16.47 -2.96 22.32
C ALA A 204 -17.29 -2.26 23.41
N VAL A 205 -18.43 -1.65 23.08
CA VAL A 205 -19.33 -0.97 24.04
C VAL A 205 -20.36 -1.93 24.66
N GLN A 206 -20.48 -3.16 24.17
CA GLN A 206 -21.43 -4.17 24.65
C GLN A 206 -20.81 -5.26 25.55
N VAL A 207 -19.53 -5.13 25.92
CA VAL A 207 -18.79 -6.02 26.84
C VAL A 207 -18.42 -5.26 28.10
#